data_AF-A0A2D7FTR9-F1
#
_entry.id   AF-A0A2D7FTR9-F1
#
_cell.length_a   1.000
_cell.length_b   1.000
_cell.length_c   1.000
_cell.angle_alpha   90.00
_cell.angle_beta   90.00
_cell.angle_gamma   90.00
#
_symmetry.space_group_name_H-M   'P 1'
#
loop_
_entity.id
_entity.type
_entity.pdbx_description
1 polymer ?
#
loop_
_entity_poly.entity_id
_entity_poly.type
_entity_poly.pdbx_seq_one_letter_code
_entity_poly.pdbx_strand_id
1 'polypeptide(L)' 'LRAVTSTDGMTADYYPYEHEFLGRVSTRIINEVRGINRVVYDITSKPPGTIEWE' A
#
# COMPACT_ATOMS: atom_id res chain seq x y z
N LEU A 1 -3.09 -0.21 -2.75
CA LEU A 1 -2.09 -1.07 -2.09
C LEU A 1 -1.86 -0.51 -0.69
N ARG A 2 -1.84 -1.38 0.31
CA ARG A 2 -1.57 -1.03 1.71
C ARG A 2 -0.64 -2.09 2.29
N ALA A 3 0.42 -1.66 2.93
CA ALA A 3 1.37 -2.52 3.62
C ALA A 3 2.01 -1.73 4.76
N VAL A 4 2.15 -2.36 5.92
CA VAL A 4 2.65 -1.72 7.12
C VAL A 4 3.63 -2.64 7.86
N THR A 5 4.51 -2.06 8.66
CA THR A 5 5.29 -2.78 9.68
C THR A 5 4.81 -2.35 11.05
N SER A 6 4.59 -3.32 11.94
CA SER A 6 4.16 -3.07 13.31
C SER A 6 4.84 -4.05 14.25
N THR A 7 5.22 -3.59 15.42
CA THR A 7 5.79 -4.42 16.49
C THR A 7 4.77 -4.77 17.58
N ASP A 8 3.70 -3.98 17.72
CA ASP A 8 2.78 -4.08 18.86
C ASP A 8 1.29 -3.84 18.54
N GLY A 9 0.93 -3.69 17.26
CA GLY A 9 -0.45 -3.43 16.83
C GLY A 9 -1.00 -2.04 17.21
N MET A 10 -0.29 -1.26 18.03
CA MET A 10 -0.66 0.08 18.47
C MET A 10 -0.09 1.14 17.53
N THR A 11 1.14 0.94 17.05
CA THR A 11 1.78 1.79 16.04
C THR A 11 2.10 0.99 14.79
N ALA A 12 2.05 1.63 13.62
CA ALA A 12 2.45 1.02 12.38
C ALA A 12 2.94 2.06 11.37
N ASP A 13 4.12 1.84 10.81
CA ASP A 13 4.62 2.63 9.70
C ASP A 13 4.25 1.99 8.37
N TYR A 14 4.03 2.81 7.34
CA TYR A 14 3.90 2.29 5.99
C TYR A 14 5.21 1.58 5.60
N TYR A 15 5.10 0.48 4.86
CA TYR A 15 6.26 -0.27 4.42
C TYR A 15 6.94 0.41 3.22
N PRO A 16 8.20 0.83 3.29
CA PRO A 16 8.85 1.56 2.19
C PRO A 16 9.32 0.59 1.10
N TYR A 17 8.38 0.07 0.30
CA TYR A 17 8.72 -0.70 -0.89
C TYR A 17 9.55 0.15 -1.86
N GLU A 18 10.54 -0.47 -2.49
CA GLU A 18 11.26 0.12 -3.62
C GLU A 18 10.28 0.55 -4.72
N HIS A 19 10.51 1.74 -5.30
CA HIS A 19 9.64 2.27 -6.35
C HIS A 19 9.56 1.34 -7.56
N GLU A 20 10.63 0.61 -7.88
CA GLU A 20 10.64 -0.39 -8.96
C GLU A 20 9.63 -1.52 -8.67
N PHE A 21 9.57 -2.00 -7.42
CA PHE A 21 8.60 -3.01 -7.03
C PHE A 21 7.17 -2.50 -7.20
N LEU A 22 6.87 -1.30 -6.71
CA LEU A 22 5.55 -0.68 -6.85
C LEU A 22 5.16 -0.49 -8.32
N GLY A 23 6.12 -0.10 -9.17
CA GLY A 23 5.92 0.01 -10.62
C GLY A 23 5.52 -1.32 -11.25
N ARG A 24 6.26 -2.40 -10.98
CA ARG A 24 5.93 -3.75 -11.49
C ARG A 24 4.54 -4.22 -11.04
N VAL A 25 4.20 -4.04 -9.77
CA VAL A 25 2.88 -4.42 -9.23
C VAL A 25 1.77 -3.61 -9.89
N SER A 26 1.96 -2.30 -10.04
CA SER A 26 0.99 -1.42 -10.72
C SER A 26 0.74 -1.84 -12.16
N THR A 27 1.80 -2.10 -12.93
CA THR A 27 1.69 -2.56 -14.34
C THR A 27 0.93 -3.88 -14.43
N ARG A 28 1.23 -4.84 -13.56
CA ARG A 28 0.54 -6.14 -13.55
C ARG A 28 -0.94 -5.99 -13.23
N ILE A 29 -1.30 -5.24 -12.18
CA ILE A 29 -2.71 -5.04 -11.79
C ILE A 29 -3.51 -4.42 -12.94
N ILE A 30 -3.00 -3.34 -13.55
CA ILE A 30 -3.71 -2.64 -14.63
C ILE A 30 -3.92 -3.55 -15.86
N ASN A 31 -2.93 -4.39 -16.19
CA ASN A 31 -2.99 -5.24 -17.37
C ASN A 31 -3.78 -6.54 -17.15
N GLU A 32 -3.74 -7.09 -15.93
CA GLU A 32 -4.32 -8.40 -15.61
C GLU A 32 -5.76 -8.27 -15.06
N VAL A 33 -6.15 -7.13 -14.48
CA VAL A 33 -7.45 -6.93 -13.82
C VAL A 33 -8.33 -5.95 -14.58
N ARG A 34 -9.30 -6.50 -15.35
CA ARG A 34 -10.25 -5.69 -16.12
C ARG A 34 -11.05 -4.75 -15.20
N GLY A 35 -11.11 -3.48 -15.58
CA GLY A 35 -11.88 -2.45 -14.87
C GLY A 35 -11.06 -1.65 -13.86
N ILE A 36 -9.80 -2.02 -13.60
CA ILE A 36 -8.88 -1.23 -12.77
C ILE A 36 -7.95 -0.41 -13.66
N ASN A 37 -7.96 0.91 -13.50
CA ASN A 37 -7.15 1.84 -14.31
C ASN A 37 -6.16 2.68 -13.49
N ARG A 38 -6.16 2.52 -12.16
CA ARG A 38 -5.31 3.27 -11.24
C ARG A 38 -4.97 2.41 -10.03
N VAL A 39 -3.70 2.46 -9.65
CA VAL A 39 -3.18 1.84 -8.44
C VAL A 39 -2.52 2.94 -7.61
N VAL A 40 -2.85 3.01 -6.34
CA VAL A 40 -2.22 3.91 -5.35
C VAL A 40 -1.58 3.09 -4.24
N TYR A 41 -0.53 3.61 -3.62
CA TYR A 41 0.07 3.06 -2.41
C TYR A 41 -0.11 4.05 -1.26
N ASP A 42 -0.68 3.57 -0.16
CA ASP A 42 -0.94 4.40 1.02
C ASP A 42 0.31 4.51 1.90
N ILE A 43 0.80 5.74 2.04
CA ILE A 43 2.01 6.11 2.78
C ILE A 43 1.70 6.75 4.15
N THR A 44 0.48 6.56 4.67
CA THR A 44 0.05 7.11 5.96
C THR A 44 0.38 6.16 7.11
N SER A 45 1.10 6.61 8.15
CA SER A 45 1.34 5.83 9.36
C SER A 45 0.12 5.81 10.30
N LYS A 46 0.08 4.80 11.18
CA LYS A 46 -0.78 4.73 12.36
C LYS A 46 0.05 5.07 13.60
N PRO A 47 -0.27 6.15 14.35
CA PRO A 47 -1.19 7.25 14.03
C PRO A 47 -0.62 8.23 12.98
N PRO A 48 -1.44 9.14 12.37
CA PRO A 48 -2.84 9.44 12.68
C PRO A 48 -3.87 8.59 11.91
N GLY A 49 -3.44 7.84 10.90
CA GLY A 49 -4.33 6.97 10.13
C GLY A 49 -4.65 5.66 10.86
N THR A 50 -5.60 4.92 10.32
CA THR A 50 -5.84 3.51 10.64
C THR A 50 -5.08 2.60 9.67
N ILE A 51 -4.96 1.31 10.00
CA ILE A 51 -4.39 0.33 9.07
C ILE A 51 -5.36 0.10 7.91
N GLU A 52 -6.63 -0.17 8.25
CA GLU A 52 -7.75 -0.31 7.32
C GLU A 52 -8.32 1.04 6.88
N TRP A 53 -9.13 1.02 5.83
CA TRP A 53 -9.74 2.20 5.20
C TRP A 53 -11.22 2.41 5.56
N GLU A 54 -11.72 1.75 6.60
CA GLU A 54 -13.11 1.83 7.10
C GLU A 54 -13.17 2.33 8.54
#